data_AF-A0A914XG90-F1
#
_entry.id   AF-A0A914XG90-F1
#
_cell.length_a   1.000
_cell.length_b   1.000
_cell.length_c   1.000
_cell.angle_alpha   90.00
_cell.angle_beta   90.00
_cell.angle_gamma   90.00
#
_symmetry.space_group_name_H-M   'P 1'
#
loop_
_entity.id
_entity.type
_entity.pdbx_description
1 polymer ?
#
loop_
_entity_poly.entity_id
_entity_poly.type
_entity_poly.pdbx_seq_one_letter_code
_entity_poly.pdbx_strand_id
1 'polypeptide(L)'
;MKTALAFILVIVGVVSGDLKDLGYPNYNCPGLMSPSTTVPNNAHSVRPADIKVIGALGDSLTAGNGAAATNLQGMGSEYRGLAFPIGGDKNLDTHVTLANVLLKYNSKLFGQSHGIGTQTMWSQGQLNAAVSGSTSSNLASQALDLVHKIQTHPQ
;
A
#
# COMPACT_ATOMS: atom_id res chain seq x y z
N MET A 1 16.51 -41.03 40.30
CA MET A 1 15.83 -39.86 39.71
C MET A 1 16.28 -39.72 38.27
N LYS A 2 15.40 -39.96 37.29
CA LYS A 2 15.67 -39.74 35.86
C LYS A 2 14.64 -38.73 35.37
N THR A 3 15.08 -37.50 35.16
CA THR A 3 14.28 -36.43 34.57
C THR A 3 14.14 -36.69 33.08
N ALA A 4 12.95 -37.06 32.63
CA ALA A 4 12.65 -37.16 31.21
C ALA A 4 12.32 -35.77 30.67
N LEU A 5 13.17 -35.25 29.77
CA LEU A 5 12.93 -34.02 29.04
C LEU A 5 11.94 -34.33 27.91
N ALA A 6 10.70 -33.86 28.05
CA ALA A 6 9.70 -33.97 27.00
C ALA A 6 9.91 -32.85 25.98
N PHE A 7 10.40 -33.18 24.78
CA PHE A 7 10.39 -32.27 23.64
C PHE A 7 8.99 -32.28 23.03
N ILE A 8 8.24 -31.20 23.25
CA ILE A 8 6.97 -30.96 22.54
C ILE A 8 7.34 -30.52 21.13
N LEU A 9 7.25 -31.45 20.17
CA LEU A 9 7.33 -31.15 18.76
C LEU A 9 5.98 -30.55 18.33
N VAL A 10 5.89 -29.22 18.30
CA VAL A 10 4.74 -28.53 17.70
C VAL A 10 4.88 -28.64 16.19
N ILE A 11 4.24 -29.65 15.60
CA ILE A 11 4.06 -29.70 14.15
C ILE A 11 3.04 -28.63 13.79
N VAL A 12 3.52 -27.44 13.43
CA VAL A 12 2.67 -26.43 12.77
C VAL A 12 2.41 -26.94 11.38
N GLY A 13 1.26 -27.59 11.19
CA GLY A 13 0.77 -27.93 9.86
C GLY A 13 0.61 -26.64 9.07
N VAL A 14 1.48 -26.41 8.09
CA VAL A 14 1.33 -25.29 7.15
C VAL A 14 0.14 -25.64 6.28
N VAL A 15 -1.01 -25.05 6.58
CA VAL A 15 -2.15 -25.10 5.65
C VAL A 15 -1.74 -24.21 4.48
N SER A 16 -1.24 -24.82 3.40
CA SER A 16 -0.97 -24.19 2.12
C SER A 16 -2.29 -23.85 1.44
N GLY A 17 -3.04 -22.91 2.00
CA GLY A 17 -4.12 -22.23 1.30
C GLY A 17 -3.55 -20.91 0.79
N ASP A 18 -3.33 -20.80 -0.52
CA ASP A 18 -3.09 -19.48 -1.13
C ASP A 18 -4.30 -18.61 -0.79
N LEU A 19 -4.10 -17.58 0.04
CA LEU A 19 -5.14 -16.59 0.28
C LEU A 19 -5.44 -15.93 -1.05
N LYS A 20 -6.68 -16.08 -1.51
CA LYS A 20 -7.12 -15.51 -2.77
C LYS A 20 -6.98 -14.00 -2.71
N ASP A 21 -6.17 -13.46 -3.61
CA ASP A 21 -6.07 -12.02 -3.78
C ASP A 21 -7.41 -11.46 -4.29
N LEU A 22 -7.87 -10.38 -3.67
CA LEU A 22 -9.17 -9.78 -3.93
C LEU A 22 -9.00 -8.64 -4.93
N GLY A 23 -9.50 -8.86 -6.15
CA GLY A 23 -9.71 -7.84 -7.18
C GLY A 23 -11.19 -7.56 -7.43
N TYR A 24 -11.47 -6.50 -8.19
CA TYR A 24 -12.80 -6.13 -8.68
C TYR A 24 -12.80 -6.09 -10.21
N PRO A 25 -12.94 -7.25 -10.88
CA PRO A 25 -12.89 -7.32 -12.33
C PRO A 25 -14.06 -6.58 -12.97
N ASN A 26 -13.80 -5.90 -14.08
CA ASN A 26 -14.80 -5.14 -14.85
C ASN A 26 -15.47 -4.02 -14.03
N TYR A 27 -14.75 -3.44 -13.07
CA TYR A 27 -15.25 -2.28 -12.33
C TYR A 27 -15.61 -1.13 -13.28
N ASN A 28 -16.82 -0.61 -13.15
CA ASN A 28 -17.30 0.55 -13.89
C ASN A 28 -18.28 1.34 -13.01
N CYS A 29 -18.18 2.67 -13.00
CA CYS A 29 -19.08 3.54 -12.23
C CYS A 29 -19.49 4.78 -13.07
N PRO A 30 -20.38 4.61 -14.07
CA PRO A 30 -20.69 5.67 -15.04
C PRO A 30 -21.18 6.98 -14.37
N GLY A 31 -20.67 8.12 -14.84
CA GLY A 31 -21.13 9.46 -14.46
C GLY A 31 -20.26 10.25 -13.46
N LEU A 32 -19.43 9.60 -12.65
CA LEU A 32 -18.55 10.25 -11.64
C LEU A 32 -17.05 10.13 -11.94
N MET A 33 -16.69 9.67 -13.15
CA MET A 33 -15.35 9.18 -13.49
C MET A 33 -14.54 10.11 -14.38
N SER A 34 -15.19 11.06 -15.06
CA SER A 34 -14.50 12.00 -15.94
C SER A 34 -13.89 13.14 -15.13
N PRO A 35 -12.71 13.66 -15.52
CA PRO A 35 -12.15 14.85 -14.92
C PRO A 35 -13.18 15.98 -14.84
N SER A 36 -13.09 16.79 -13.80
CA SER A 36 -13.88 18.01 -13.71
C SER A 36 -13.54 18.94 -14.87
N THR A 37 -14.53 19.70 -15.34
CA THR A 37 -14.34 20.65 -16.46
C THR A 37 -13.35 21.77 -16.09
N THR A 38 -13.26 22.10 -14.81
CA THR A 38 -12.30 23.04 -14.24
C THR A 38 -11.63 22.40 -13.03
N VAL A 39 -10.43 22.88 -12.67
CA VAL A 39 -9.73 22.41 -11.46
C VAL A 39 -10.59 22.74 -10.24
N PRO A 40 -11.00 21.75 -9.44
CA PRO A 40 -11.79 21.98 -8.24
C PRO A 40 -11.05 22.88 -7.25
N ASN A 41 -11.76 23.82 -6.63
CA ASN A 41 -11.22 24.72 -5.60
C ASN A 41 -11.69 24.36 -4.17
N ASN A 42 -12.49 23.30 -4.04
CA ASN A 42 -13.00 22.79 -2.76
C ASN A 42 -13.13 21.26 -2.82
N ALA A 43 -13.06 20.61 -1.66
CA ALA A 43 -13.07 19.15 -1.56
C ALA A 43 -14.38 18.50 -2.05
N HIS A 44 -15.52 19.18 -1.92
CA HIS A 44 -16.83 18.66 -2.34
C HIS A 44 -16.97 18.56 -3.87
N SER A 45 -16.13 19.27 -4.62
CA SER A 45 -16.13 19.29 -6.08
C SER A 45 -15.07 18.37 -6.69
N VAL A 46 -14.18 17.80 -5.88
CA VAL A 46 -13.11 16.90 -6.36
C VAL A 46 -13.71 15.59 -6.83
N ARG A 47 -13.44 15.22 -8.08
CA ARG A 47 -13.75 13.89 -8.62
C ARG A 47 -12.52 13.00 -8.54
N PRO A 48 -12.67 11.66 -8.55
CA PRO A 48 -11.54 10.74 -8.53
C PRO A 48 -10.50 11.01 -9.63
N ALA A 49 -10.94 11.41 -10.83
CA ALA A 49 -10.05 11.74 -11.94
C ALA A 49 -9.26 13.05 -11.76
N ASP A 50 -9.67 13.92 -10.84
CA ASP A 50 -8.95 15.17 -10.53
C ASP A 50 -7.75 14.92 -9.60
N ILE A 51 -7.68 13.75 -8.95
CA ILE A 51 -6.61 13.39 -8.03
C ILE A 51 -5.38 12.99 -8.84
N LYS A 52 -4.31 13.79 -8.73
CA LYS A 52 -3.06 13.60 -9.48
C LYS A 52 -1.96 12.92 -8.69
N VAL A 53 -2.00 13.05 -7.37
CA VAL A 53 -0.98 12.54 -6.45
C VAL A 53 -1.67 11.74 -5.36
N ILE A 54 -1.09 10.59 -5.02
CA ILE A 54 -1.44 9.82 -3.82
C ILE A 54 -0.20 9.67 -2.95
N GLY A 55 -0.38 9.78 -1.64
CA GLY A 55 0.68 9.61 -0.64
C GLY A 55 0.10 8.92 0.59
N ALA A 56 0.95 8.24 1.37
CA ALA A 56 0.51 7.53 2.55
C ALA A 56 1.50 7.69 3.71
N LEU A 57 0.96 7.89 4.91
CA LEU A 57 1.66 7.89 6.19
C LEU A 57 1.05 6.80 7.07
N GLY A 58 1.83 6.20 7.97
CA GLY A 58 1.33 5.18 8.88
C GLY A 58 2.39 4.25 9.42
N ASP A 59 1.94 3.06 9.80
CA ASP A 59 2.73 2.02 10.43
C ASP A 59 2.98 0.84 9.47
N SER A 60 3.17 -0.36 10.02
CA SER A 60 3.44 -1.58 9.28
C SER A 60 2.30 -2.00 8.35
N LEU A 61 1.04 -1.64 8.66
CA LEU A 61 -0.09 -1.97 7.79
C LEU A 61 -0.07 -1.12 6.52
N THR A 62 0.20 0.18 6.66
CA THR A 62 0.36 1.09 5.52
C THR A 62 1.63 0.77 4.70
N ALA A 63 2.66 0.19 5.33
CA ALA A 63 3.86 -0.32 4.65
C ALA A 63 3.64 -1.68 3.94
N GLY A 64 2.50 -2.35 4.13
CA GLY A 64 2.25 -3.66 3.53
C GLY A 64 3.09 -4.78 4.16
N ASN A 65 3.45 -4.66 5.44
CA ASN A 65 4.25 -5.66 6.14
C ASN A 65 3.55 -7.03 6.14
N GLY A 66 4.20 -8.02 5.53
CA GLY A 66 3.69 -9.39 5.44
C GLY A 66 2.52 -9.59 4.46
N ALA A 67 2.16 -8.60 3.63
CA ALA A 67 0.92 -8.67 2.83
C ALA A 67 0.84 -9.86 1.86
N ALA A 68 1.96 -10.37 1.35
CA ALA A 68 2.03 -11.59 0.55
C ALA A 68 2.94 -12.67 1.17
N ALA A 69 3.09 -12.65 2.50
CA ALA A 69 3.92 -13.63 3.19
C ALA A 69 3.28 -15.03 3.18
N THR A 70 3.98 -16.01 2.62
CA THR A 70 3.61 -17.43 2.68
C THR A 70 4.37 -18.21 3.76
N ASN A 71 5.33 -17.55 4.42
CA ASN A 71 6.15 -18.11 5.48
C ASN A 71 6.55 -17.03 6.50
N LEU A 72 7.12 -17.47 7.63
CA LEU A 72 7.50 -16.60 8.74
C LEU A 72 8.59 -15.58 8.35
N GLN A 73 9.46 -15.91 7.39
CA GLN A 73 10.48 -14.99 6.90
C GLN A 73 9.85 -13.82 6.14
N GLY A 74 8.81 -14.08 5.34
CA GLY A 74 8.06 -13.07 4.61
C GLY A 74 7.29 -12.11 5.51
N MET A 75 7.00 -12.48 6.76
CA MET A 75 6.25 -11.62 7.70
C MET A 75 7.00 -10.33 8.07
N GLY A 76 8.33 -10.30 7.95
CA GLY A 76 9.12 -9.09 8.19
C GLY A 76 9.36 -8.24 6.93
N SER A 77 8.80 -8.63 5.79
CA SER A 77 8.98 -7.93 4.51
C SER A 77 7.85 -6.94 4.27
N GLU A 78 8.19 -5.73 3.81
CA GLU A 78 7.24 -4.66 3.50
C GLU A 78 6.84 -4.71 2.02
N TYR A 79 5.71 -5.34 1.70
CA TYR A 79 5.15 -5.46 0.34
C TYR A 79 4.38 -4.19 -0.03
N ARG A 80 5.09 -3.08 -0.15
CA ARG A 80 4.50 -1.76 -0.38
C ARG A 80 3.65 -1.71 -1.65
N GLY A 81 3.99 -2.49 -2.66
CA GLY A 81 3.20 -2.63 -3.88
C GLY A 81 1.81 -3.22 -3.71
N LEU A 82 1.56 -3.89 -2.58
CA LEU A 82 0.28 -4.51 -2.20
C LEU A 82 -0.42 -3.81 -1.03
N ALA A 83 0.15 -2.70 -0.55
CA ALA A 83 -0.45 -1.96 0.55
C ALA A 83 -1.79 -1.34 0.11
N PHE A 84 -2.88 -1.66 0.79
CA PHE A 84 -4.22 -1.13 0.49
C PHE A 84 -4.27 0.38 0.21
N PRO A 85 -3.60 1.27 0.98
CA PRO A 85 -3.76 2.71 0.76
C PRO A 85 -3.08 3.24 -0.52
N ILE A 86 -2.03 2.60 -1.04
CA ILE A 86 -1.20 3.23 -2.10
C ILE A 86 -0.46 2.24 -3.02
N GLY A 87 -0.56 0.93 -2.80
CA GLY A 87 0.12 -0.08 -3.60
C GLY A 87 -0.37 -0.14 -5.04
N GLY A 88 0.54 -0.26 -6.00
CA GLY A 88 0.27 -0.26 -7.44
C GLY A 88 0.91 -1.42 -8.21
N ASP A 89 1.30 -2.54 -7.58
CA ASP A 89 1.92 -3.67 -8.28
C ASP A 89 1.00 -4.39 -9.27
N LYS A 90 -0.29 -4.32 -8.99
CA LYS A 90 -1.37 -4.99 -9.74
C LYS A 90 -2.39 -3.96 -10.17
N ASN A 91 -3.37 -4.37 -10.96
CA ASN A 91 -4.52 -3.52 -11.31
C ASN A 91 -5.74 -3.85 -10.45
N LEU A 92 -6.76 -2.99 -10.50
CA LEU A 92 -7.98 -3.18 -9.72
C LEU A 92 -8.67 -4.53 -9.97
N ASP A 93 -8.55 -5.09 -11.19
CA ASP A 93 -9.22 -6.34 -11.55
C ASP A 93 -8.65 -7.54 -10.77
N THR A 94 -7.42 -7.43 -10.28
CA THR A 94 -6.67 -8.50 -9.61
C THR A 94 -6.30 -8.19 -8.16
N HIS A 95 -6.27 -6.91 -7.77
CA HIS A 95 -5.92 -6.48 -6.41
C HIS A 95 -6.52 -5.10 -6.11
N VAL A 96 -7.35 -5.02 -5.07
CA VAL A 96 -7.98 -3.76 -4.66
C VAL A 96 -7.03 -2.96 -3.76
N THR A 97 -6.60 -1.80 -4.26
CA THR A 97 -5.99 -0.73 -3.47
C THR A 97 -6.67 0.59 -3.82
N LEU A 98 -6.55 1.59 -2.95
CA LEU A 98 -7.03 2.94 -3.25
C LEU A 98 -6.33 3.52 -4.49
N ALA A 99 -5.02 3.26 -4.65
CA ALA A 99 -4.27 3.64 -5.85
C ALA A 99 -4.83 2.98 -7.12
N ASN A 100 -5.17 1.69 -7.08
CA ASN A 100 -5.72 0.96 -8.22
C ASN A 100 -7.12 1.44 -8.62
N VAL A 101 -7.93 1.83 -7.63
CA VAL A 101 -9.22 2.49 -7.90
C VAL A 101 -9.01 3.82 -8.60
N LEU A 102 -8.11 4.67 -8.09
CA LEU A 102 -7.82 5.97 -8.71
C LEU A 102 -7.18 5.85 -10.10
N LEU A 103 -6.33 4.84 -10.33
CA LEU A 103 -5.71 4.56 -11.62
C LEU A 103 -6.72 4.24 -12.72
N LYS A 104 -7.92 3.70 -12.40
CA LYS A 104 -9.00 3.52 -13.37
C LYS A 104 -9.54 4.86 -13.91
N TYR A 105 -9.38 5.95 -13.16
CA TYR A 105 -9.94 7.27 -13.47
C TYR A 105 -8.89 8.28 -13.91
N ASN A 106 -7.66 8.12 -13.41
CA ASN A 106 -6.51 8.89 -13.82
C ASN A 106 -5.30 7.96 -14.01
N SER A 107 -5.02 7.58 -15.25
CA SER A 107 -3.86 6.76 -15.59
C SER A 107 -2.51 7.46 -15.37
N LYS A 108 -2.53 8.77 -15.10
CA LYS A 108 -1.35 9.58 -14.77
C LYS A 108 -1.22 9.85 -13.26
N LEU A 109 -1.94 9.09 -12.42
CA LEU A 109 -1.75 9.17 -10.97
C LEU A 109 -0.26 8.95 -10.64
N PHE A 110 0.27 9.73 -9.71
CA PHE A 110 1.66 9.65 -9.26
C PHE A 110 1.75 9.30 -7.78
N GLY A 111 2.75 8.51 -7.40
CA GLY A 111 3.14 8.25 -6.02
C GLY A 111 2.78 6.86 -5.48
N GLN A 112 2.17 6.00 -6.30
CA GLN A 112 1.87 4.61 -5.95
C GLN A 112 3.15 3.87 -5.56
N SER A 113 3.11 3.07 -4.50
CA SER A 113 4.28 2.25 -4.13
C SER A 113 4.28 0.92 -4.87
N HIS A 114 5.47 0.33 -5.00
CA HIS A 114 5.73 -0.88 -5.78
C HIS A 114 6.66 -1.86 -5.05
N GLY A 115 6.52 -3.14 -5.35
CA GLY A 115 7.40 -4.20 -4.90
C GLY A 115 7.53 -4.33 -3.38
N ILE A 116 8.70 -4.83 -2.97
CA ILE A 116 9.06 -5.12 -1.59
C ILE A 116 10.23 -4.22 -1.19
N GLY A 117 10.06 -3.37 -0.19
CA GLY A 117 11.10 -2.42 0.23
C GLY A 117 10.63 -1.45 1.30
N THR A 118 11.55 -0.64 1.80
CA THR A 118 11.28 0.34 2.86
C THR A 118 10.96 1.71 2.28
N GLN A 119 10.48 2.62 3.14
CA GLN A 119 10.15 4.00 2.78
C GLN A 119 11.35 4.80 2.25
N THR A 120 12.58 4.36 2.53
CA THR A 120 13.81 5.03 2.09
C THR A 120 14.20 4.65 0.67
N MET A 121 13.64 3.57 0.11
CA MET A 121 13.95 3.13 -1.25
C MET A 121 12.96 3.76 -2.22
N TRP A 122 13.39 4.74 -3.01
CA TRP A 122 12.48 5.46 -3.92
C TRP A 122 11.75 4.53 -4.90
N SER A 123 12.44 3.57 -5.50
CA SER A 123 11.87 2.67 -6.50
C SER A 123 10.75 1.76 -5.97
N GLN A 124 10.66 1.54 -4.65
CA GLN A 124 9.59 0.76 -4.01
C GLN A 124 8.64 1.66 -3.22
N GLY A 125 9.19 2.50 -2.35
CA GLY A 125 8.42 3.33 -1.43
C GLY A 125 7.63 4.44 -2.11
N GLN A 126 8.17 5.07 -3.15
CA GLN A 126 7.54 6.24 -3.80
C GLN A 126 7.01 7.24 -2.74
N LEU A 127 5.71 7.57 -2.75
CA LEU A 127 5.09 8.47 -1.76
C LEU A 127 4.45 7.75 -0.57
N ASN A 128 4.75 6.46 -0.38
CA ASN A 128 4.45 5.73 0.84
C ASN A 128 5.56 5.98 1.87
N ALA A 129 5.34 6.94 2.77
CA ALA A 129 6.25 7.31 3.86
C ALA A 129 5.94 6.58 5.17
N ALA A 130 5.06 5.56 5.16
CA ALA A 130 4.79 4.75 6.34
C ALA A 130 6.02 3.97 6.79
N VAL A 131 6.16 3.80 8.11
CA VAL A 131 7.30 3.15 8.74
C VAL A 131 6.80 2.11 9.73
N SER A 132 7.16 0.85 9.54
CA SER A 132 6.79 -0.23 10.46
C SER A 132 7.18 0.09 11.91
N GLY A 133 6.26 -0.19 12.84
CA GLY A 133 6.43 0.12 14.27
C GLY A 133 6.20 1.58 14.66
N SER A 134 5.84 2.45 13.70
CA SER A 134 5.49 3.84 14.01
C SER A 134 4.17 3.96 14.76
N THR A 135 4.05 5.06 15.49
CA THR A 135 2.81 5.50 16.15
C THR A 135 2.47 6.92 15.71
N SER A 136 1.40 7.50 16.27
CA SER A 136 0.98 8.88 15.96
C SER A 136 2.07 9.92 16.22
N SER A 137 2.97 9.69 17.17
CA SER A 137 4.10 10.59 17.48
C SER A 137 5.10 10.72 16.33
N ASN A 138 5.13 9.76 15.40
CA ASN A 138 6.02 9.75 14.24
C ASN A 138 5.41 10.41 13.00
N LEU A 139 4.11 10.72 12.98
CA LEU A 139 3.44 11.22 11.79
C LEU A 139 4.02 12.56 11.29
N ALA A 140 4.46 13.43 12.20
CA ALA A 140 5.09 14.70 11.82
C ALA A 140 6.37 14.49 11.02
N SER A 141 7.24 13.55 11.42
CA SER A 141 8.46 13.26 10.66
C SER A 141 8.17 12.57 9.33
N GLN A 142 7.17 11.69 9.28
CA GLN A 142 6.76 11.07 8.01
C GLN A 142 6.15 12.09 7.04
N ALA A 143 5.40 13.09 7.53
CA ALA A 143 4.88 14.17 6.71
C ALA A 143 6.00 15.04 6.12
N LEU A 144 7.05 15.33 6.90
CA LEU A 144 8.23 16.05 6.41
C LEU A 144 8.99 15.24 5.35
N ASP A 145 9.16 13.93 5.55
CA ASP A 145 9.73 13.02 4.55
C ASP A 145 8.91 13.00 3.26
N LEU A 146 7.58 12.95 3.37
CA LEU A 146 6.69 13.00 2.21
C LEU A 146 6.84 14.30 1.42
N VAL A 147 6.90 15.45 2.09
CA VAL A 147 7.15 16.75 1.44
C VAL A 147 8.50 16.76 0.74
N HIS A 148 9.55 16.26 1.42
CA HIS A 148 10.89 16.16 0.84
C HIS A 148 10.90 15.30 -0.42
N LYS A 149 10.21 14.15 -0.41
CA LYS A 149 10.06 13.27 -1.59
C LYS A 149 9.36 13.97 -2.74
N ILE A 150 8.26 14.68 -2.48
CA ILE A 150 7.52 15.44 -3.51
C ILE A 150 8.41 16.52 -4.15
N GLN A 151 9.26 17.17 -3.36
CA GLN A 151 10.17 18.21 -3.86
C GLN A 151 11.35 17.65 -4.66
N THR A 152 11.88 16.51 -4.26
CA THR A 152 13.07 15.90 -4.87
C THR A 152 12.75 15.00 -6.05
N HIS A 153 11.51 14.51 -6.15
CA HIS A 153 11.04 13.64 -7.21
C HIS A 153 9.73 14.19 -7.80
N PRO A 154 9.79 15.28 -8.58
CA PRO A 154 8.61 15.86 -9.21
C PRO A 154 8.01 14.90 -10.27
N GLN A 155 6.72 15.10 -10.56
CA GLN A 155 5.97 14.40 -11.61
C GLN A 155 6.59 14.55 -13.01
#